data_AF-A0A915LH09-F1
#
_entry.id   AF-A0A915LH09-F1
#
_cell.length_a   1.000
_cell.length_b   1.000
_cell.length_c   1.000
_cell.angle_alpha   90.00
_cell.angle_beta   90.00
_cell.angle_gamma   90.00
#
_symmetry.space_group_name_H-M   'P 1'
#
loop_
_entity.id
_entity.type
_entity.pdbx_description
1 polymer ?
#
loop_
_entity_poly.entity_id
_entity_poly.type
_entity_poly.pdbx_seq_one_letter_code
_entity_poly.pdbx_strand_id
1 'polypeptide(L)'
;MSSVLSSFFSRDPRTSFPYSLPTESFTVLTQEQINVGKSLKKVEGSFYLITEPCRPLAYYLSETKLTSTQLELVVSWGLYQVLNCLKFLHNEAKLSQNNMRNAIFVTSSGDWKLAAFQNSGSLRSLALFFNLLVSSLMVEWLSSPQVDLNDLASVVLQIFTKNDSLDISSPSALSKIPKRIHPLYKRLCAKLRAVMTVGDILNECRANGGFMKNKFVDTLLFLDEFQLREAPEKQSFFVRLNTNLELFPEDIARNKILPKLIHTYEYGDAGAHILLPMFKLGKLLDEDE
;
A
#
# COMPACT_ATOMS: atom_id res chain seq x y z
N MET A 1 19.14 -17.11 -19.08
CA MET A 1 18.05 -16.65 -18.19
C MET A 1 17.57 -15.21 -18.51
N SER A 2 17.76 -14.69 -19.74
CA SER A 2 17.38 -13.30 -20.09
C SER A 2 15.98 -13.14 -20.71
N SER A 3 15.29 -14.23 -21.07
CA SER A 3 14.14 -14.21 -21.98
C SER A 3 12.75 -14.13 -21.32
N VAL A 4 12.65 -14.22 -19.98
CA VAL A 4 11.34 -14.21 -19.27
C VAL A 4 10.94 -12.79 -18.85
N LEU A 5 11.88 -11.95 -18.43
CA LEU A 5 11.59 -10.55 -18.08
C LEU A 5 11.26 -9.68 -19.31
N SER A 6 11.68 -10.09 -20.51
CA SER A 6 11.42 -9.34 -21.74
C SER A 6 9.98 -9.45 -22.27
N SER A 7 9.17 -10.41 -21.80
CA SER A 7 7.78 -10.55 -22.26
C SER A 7 6.76 -9.77 -21.44
N PHE A 8 7.13 -9.28 -20.25
CA PHE A 8 6.23 -8.47 -19.40
C PHE A 8 6.21 -7.00 -19.77
N PHE A 9 7.23 -6.50 -20.48
CA PHE A 9 7.34 -5.10 -20.89
C PHE A 9 7.62 -5.02 -22.38
N SER A 10 6.58 -4.68 -23.16
CA SER A 10 6.75 -4.31 -24.56
C SER A 10 7.68 -3.10 -24.63
N ARG A 11 8.87 -3.29 -25.23
CA ARG A 11 9.76 -2.17 -25.55
C ARG A 11 9.11 -1.36 -26.68
N ASP A 12 8.62 -0.16 -26.38
CA ASP A 12 8.44 0.85 -27.43
C ASP A 12 9.78 1.57 -27.66
N PRO A 13 10.49 1.30 -28.77
CA PRO A 13 11.78 1.91 -29.06
C PRO A 13 11.69 3.42 -29.35
N ARG A 14 10.48 4.01 -29.44
CA ARG A 14 10.25 5.43 -29.73
C ARG A 14 9.90 6.28 -28.51
N THR A 15 9.96 5.71 -27.30
CA THR A 15 9.70 6.47 -26.05
C THR A 15 10.85 7.42 -25.70
N SER A 16 10.81 8.62 -26.28
CA SER A 16 11.58 9.78 -25.81
C SER A 16 10.97 10.30 -24.51
N PHE A 17 11.70 10.21 -23.40
CA PHE A 17 11.26 10.78 -22.13
C PHE A 17 11.42 12.31 -22.13
N PRO A 18 10.49 13.08 -21.55
CA PRO A 18 10.55 14.54 -21.52
C PRO A 18 11.60 15.11 -20.54
N TYR A 19 12.39 14.26 -19.89
CA TYR A 19 13.47 14.65 -18.97
C TYR A 19 14.67 13.72 -19.11
N SER A 20 15.87 14.24 -18.80
CA SER A 20 17.10 13.47 -18.70
C SER A 20 17.03 12.48 -17.54
N LEU A 21 17.28 11.20 -17.79
CA LEU A 21 17.46 10.22 -16.73
C LEU A 21 18.82 10.45 -16.05
N PRO A 22 18.91 10.39 -14.71
CA PRO A 22 20.18 10.51 -13.99
C PRO A 22 21.19 9.46 -14.46
N THR A 23 22.43 9.88 -14.72
CA THR A 23 23.51 9.01 -15.20
C THR A 23 24.18 8.21 -14.08
N GLU A 24 24.00 8.64 -12.82
CA GLU A 24 24.54 7.94 -11.65
C GLU A 24 23.59 6.81 -11.17
N SER A 25 24.16 5.77 -10.57
CA SER A 25 23.43 4.58 -10.13
C SER A 25 22.71 4.80 -8.80
N PHE A 26 21.43 5.19 -8.85
CA PHE A 26 20.60 5.35 -7.65
C PHE A 26 20.20 4.00 -7.04
N THR A 27 20.98 3.52 -6.06
CA THR A 27 20.44 2.70 -4.96
C THR A 27 20.19 3.62 -3.77
N VAL A 28 19.10 4.40 -3.82
CA VAL A 28 18.80 5.40 -2.80
C VAL A 28 17.73 4.86 -1.86
N LEU A 29 18.20 4.24 -0.78
CA LEU A 29 17.45 3.93 0.45
C LEU A 29 17.52 5.09 1.46
N THR A 30 17.89 6.28 1.01
CA THR A 30 18.01 7.50 1.81
C THR A 30 17.06 8.57 1.30
N GLN A 31 16.54 9.36 2.23
CA GLN A 31 15.69 10.54 2.07
C GLN A 31 16.00 11.34 0.77
N GLU A 32 15.05 11.83 -0.03
CA GLU A 32 13.71 12.34 0.35
C GLU A 32 12.55 11.98 -0.61
N GLN A 33 12.80 11.46 -1.82
CA GLN A 33 11.76 11.00 -2.76
C GLN A 33 12.27 9.82 -3.60
N ILE A 34 11.47 8.74 -3.73
CA ILE A 34 11.80 7.65 -4.65
C ILE A 34 10.96 7.78 -5.92
N ASN A 35 11.61 8.32 -6.95
CA ASN A 35 11.01 8.52 -8.27
C ASN A 35 10.93 7.22 -9.04
N VAL A 36 9.71 6.79 -9.15
CA VAL A 36 9.30 5.53 -9.73
C VAL A 36 8.29 6.02 -10.82
N GLY A 37 8.32 5.42 -12.01
CA GLY A 37 7.70 5.83 -13.29
C GLY A 37 6.98 4.66 -14.01
N LYS A 38 7.10 4.38 -15.31
CA LYS A 38 6.24 3.33 -15.95
C LYS A 38 6.98 2.34 -16.86
N SER A 39 8.27 2.07 -16.61
CA SER A 39 9.12 1.34 -17.54
C SER A 39 10.36 0.72 -16.88
N LEU A 40 11.12 -0.06 -17.65
CA LEU A 40 12.44 -0.59 -17.27
C LEU A 40 13.44 -0.25 -18.38
N LYS A 41 14.47 0.53 -18.05
CA LYS A 41 15.53 0.92 -19.00
C LYS A 41 16.89 0.43 -18.54
N LYS A 42 17.63 -0.20 -19.46
CA LYS A 42 19.06 -0.48 -19.29
C LYS A 42 19.85 0.69 -19.87
N VAL A 43 20.73 1.31 -19.06
CA VAL A 43 21.62 2.40 -19.46
C VAL A 43 23.00 2.08 -18.90
N GLU A 44 24.03 2.05 -19.75
CA GLU A 44 25.46 1.99 -19.37
C GLU A 44 25.86 0.95 -18.30
N GLY A 45 25.17 -0.20 -18.26
CA GLY A 45 25.43 -1.29 -17.31
C GLY A 45 24.47 -1.33 -16.12
N SER A 46 23.80 -0.22 -15.82
CA SER A 46 22.75 -0.11 -14.80
C SER A 46 21.37 -0.46 -15.35
N PHE A 47 20.49 -0.93 -14.47
CA PHE A 47 19.07 -1.14 -14.73
C PHE A 47 18.24 -0.22 -13.84
N TYR A 48 17.42 0.62 -14.46
CA TYR A 48 16.52 1.51 -13.76
C TYR A 48 15.10 0.97 -13.84
N LEU A 49 14.49 0.70 -12.68
CA LEU A 49 13.06 0.47 -12.56
C LEU A 49 12.38 1.81 -12.24
N ILE A 50 11.44 2.18 -13.09
CA ILE A 50 10.54 3.30 -12.87
C ILE A 50 9.12 2.65 -12.73
N THR A 51 8.43 2.69 -11.56
CA THR A 51 6.99 2.22 -11.33
C THR A 51 5.84 3.21 -10.89
N GLU A 52 6.04 4.35 -10.17
CA GLU A 52 5.18 5.57 -9.94
C GLU A 52 5.68 6.49 -8.76
N PRO A 53 5.51 7.85 -8.73
CA PRO A 53 6.19 8.72 -7.73
C PRO A 53 5.69 8.49 -6.30
N CYS A 54 6.62 8.09 -5.43
CA CYS A 54 6.32 7.61 -4.09
C CYS A 54 7.35 8.06 -3.04
N ARG A 55 6.98 7.97 -1.76
CA ARG A 55 7.88 8.23 -0.60
C ARG A 55 7.89 7.01 0.33
N PRO A 56 8.99 6.71 1.06
CA PRO A 56 8.99 5.65 2.06
C PRO A 56 7.92 5.89 3.13
N LEU A 57 7.26 4.84 3.62
CA LEU A 57 6.17 4.98 4.61
C LEU A 57 6.58 5.76 5.87
N ALA A 58 7.78 5.50 6.40
CA ALA A 58 8.30 6.21 7.58
C ALA A 58 8.45 7.73 7.34
N TYR A 59 8.85 8.12 6.12
CA TYR A 59 9.00 9.53 5.73
C TYR A 59 7.62 10.20 5.60
N TYR A 60 6.69 9.57 4.87
CA TYR A 60 5.31 10.04 4.72
C TYR A 60 4.63 10.28 6.08
N LEU A 61 4.78 9.35 7.04
CA LEU A 61 4.19 9.47 8.38
C LEU A 61 4.91 10.46 9.32
N SER A 62 6.10 10.93 8.95
CA SER A 62 6.84 11.96 9.70
C SER A 62 6.54 13.37 9.20
N GLU A 63 6.29 13.51 7.89
CA GLU A 63 6.00 14.77 7.20
C GLU A 63 4.51 15.16 7.30
N THR A 64 3.60 14.18 7.16
CA THR A 64 2.16 14.43 7.20
C THR A 64 1.65 14.73 8.61
N LYS A 65 0.95 15.86 8.77
CA LYS A 65 0.36 16.31 10.04
C LYS A 65 -0.98 15.60 10.32
N LEU A 66 -0.91 14.30 10.57
CA LEU A 66 -2.09 13.48 10.87
C LEU A 66 -2.52 13.59 12.34
N THR A 67 -3.81 13.80 12.58
CA THR A 67 -4.41 13.58 13.91
C THR A 67 -4.37 12.09 14.26
N SER A 68 -4.44 11.73 15.55
CA SER A 68 -4.45 10.32 15.99
C SER A 68 -5.57 9.50 15.33
N THR A 69 -6.74 10.12 15.11
CA THR A 69 -7.87 9.50 14.40
C THR A 69 -7.57 9.30 12.93
N GLN A 70 -7.04 10.31 12.23
CA GLN A 70 -6.65 10.17 10.82
C GLN A 70 -5.53 9.13 10.64
N LEU A 71 -4.57 9.05 11.57
CA LEU A 71 -3.53 8.03 11.56
C LEU A 71 -4.11 6.61 11.60
N GLU A 72 -5.08 6.34 12.49
CA GLU A 72 -5.79 5.04 12.50
C GLU A 72 -6.49 4.76 11.17
N LEU A 73 -7.14 5.78 10.56
CA LEU A 73 -7.84 5.62 9.28
C LEU A 73 -6.88 5.35 8.10
N VAL A 74 -5.80 6.13 7.98
CA VAL A 74 -4.75 5.96 6.96
C VAL A 74 -4.08 4.60 7.09
N VAL A 75 -3.72 4.18 8.32
CA VAL A 75 -3.15 2.85 8.57
C VAL A 75 -4.16 1.75 8.24
N SER A 76 -5.46 1.93 8.51
CA SER A 76 -6.48 0.94 8.16
C SER A 76 -6.64 0.75 6.64
N TRP A 77 -6.47 1.82 5.85
CA TRP A 77 -6.47 1.77 4.39
C TRP A 77 -5.18 1.15 3.84
N GLY A 78 -4.04 1.62 4.33
CA GLY A 78 -2.73 1.11 3.92
C GLY A 78 -2.54 -0.37 4.21
N LEU A 79 -2.95 -0.84 5.39
CA LEU A 79 -2.94 -2.27 5.71
C LEU A 79 -3.92 -3.08 4.86
N TYR A 80 -5.08 -2.53 4.49
CA TYR A 80 -5.99 -3.19 3.56
C TYR A 80 -5.32 -3.40 2.19
N GLN A 81 -4.68 -2.37 1.65
CA GLN A 81 -3.96 -2.43 0.37
C GLN A 81 -2.78 -3.41 0.41
N VAL A 82 -1.96 -3.34 1.46
CA VAL A 82 -0.80 -4.24 1.64
C VAL A 82 -1.25 -5.69 1.81
N LEU A 83 -2.26 -5.98 2.65
CA LEU A 83 -2.77 -7.34 2.80
C LEU A 83 -3.42 -7.85 1.49
N ASN A 84 -4.10 -7.00 0.72
CA ASN A 84 -4.68 -7.42 -0.56
C ASN A 84 -3.59 -7.72 -1.61
N CYS A 85 -2.49 -6.96 -1.60
CA CYS A 85 -1.29 -7.26 -2.39
C CYS A 85 -0.63 -8.57 -1.95
N LEU A 86 -0.46 -8.80 -0.63
CA LEU A 86 0.08 -10.06 -0.10
C LEU A 86 -0.81 -11.26 -0.41
N LYS A 87 -2.14 -11.11 -0.37
CA LYS A 87 -3.09 -12.15 -0.79
C LYS A 87 -2.80 -12.60 -2.23
N PHE A 88 -2.61 -11.67 -3.17
CA PHE A 88 -2.20 -11.99 -4.54
C PHE A 88 -0.81 -12.64 -4.58
N LEU A 89 0.18 -12.06 -3.89
CA LEU A 89 1.57 -12.53 -3.89
C LEU A 89 1.69 -13.98 -3.41
N HIS A 90 0.99 -14.32 -2.33
CA HIS A 90 1.01 -15.64 -1.70
C HIS A 90 0.13 -16.65 -2.46
N ASN A 91 -1.06 -16.26 -2.91
CA ASN A 91 -2.02 -17.19 -3.53
C ASN A 91 -1.79 -17.40 -5.02
N GLU A 92 -1.46 -16.35 -5.77
CA GLU A 92 -1.38 -16.40 -7.24
C GLU A 92 0.09 -16.45 -7.70
N ALA A 93 0.92 -15.51 -7.25
CA ALA A 93 2.33 -15.46 -7.65
C ALA A 93 3.22 -16.53 -7.00
N LYS A 94 2.78 -17.13 -5.88
CA LYS A 94 3.55 -18.10 -5.06
C LYS A 94 4.92 -17.59 -4.63
N LEU A 95 4.98 -16.30 -4.29
CA LEU A 95 6.15 -15.58 -3.78
C LEU A 95 5.91 -15.15 -2.32
N SER A 96 6.97 -14.85 -1.58
CA SER A 96 6.93 -14.04 -0.35
C SER A 96 7.83 -12.82 -0.53
N GLN A 97 7.58 -11.73 0.19
CA GLN A 97 8.33 -10.48 0.03
C GLN A 97 9.66 -10.50 0.77
N ASN A 98 9.67 -11.07 1.99
CA ASN A 98 10.85 -11.22 2.86
C ASN A 98 11.59 -9.90 3.18
N ASN A 99 10.93 -8.74 3.02
CA ASN A 99 11.48 -7.40 3.28
C ASN A 99 10.38 -6.36 3.59
N MET A 100 9.26 -6.76 4.20
CA MET A 100 8.07 -5.90 4.33
C MET A 100 8.34 -4.55 5.02
N ARG A 101 9.32 -4.49 5.93
CA ARG A 101 9.69 -3.28 6.70
C ARG A 101 10.17 -2.13 5.81
N ASN A 102 10.93 -2.44 4.75
CA ASN A 102 11.50 -1.45 3.83
C ASN A 102 10.81 -1.43 2.47
N ALA A 103 9.79 -2.28 2.28
CA ALA A 103 9.09 -2.47 1.02
C ALA A 103 7.84 -1.60 0.85
N ILE A 104 7.37 -0.89 1.89
CA ILE A 104 6.12 -0.13 1.84
C ILE A 104 6.39 1.35 1.52
N PHE A 105 5.80 1.80 0.43
CA PHE A 105 5.88 3.15 -0.10
C PHE A 105 4.49 3.76 -0.21
N VAL A 106 4.40 5.09 -0.14
CA VAL A 106 3.13 5.83 -0.21
C VAL A 106 3.17 6.80 -1.38
N THR A 107 2.12 6.79 -2.19
CA THR A 107 1.90 7.74 -3.30
C THR A 107 1.50 9.13 -2.80
N SER A 108 1.53 10.14 -3.66
CA SER A 108 0.93 11.46 -3.36
C SER A 108 -0.57 11.40 -3.03
N SER A 109 -1.27 10.37 -3.50
CA SER A 109 -2.68 10.07 -3.25
C SER A 109 -2.93 9.29 -1.93
N GLY A 110 -1.88 9.05 -1.12
CA GLY A 110 -1.95 8.32 0.15
C GLY A 110 -2.10 6.80 0.02
N ASP A 111 -2.05 6.25 -1.19
CA ASP A 111 -2.12 4.80 -1.42
C ASP A 111 -0.79 4.10 -1.11
N TRP A 112 -0.84 3.03 -0.34
CA TRP A 112 0.31 2.21 0.06
C TRP A 112 0.60 1.14 -0.99
N LYS A 113 1.86 1.07 -1.44
CA LYS A 113 2.34 0.18 -2.49
C LYS A 113 3.56 -0.61 -2.02
N LEU A 114 3.68 -1.83 -2.52
CA LEU A 114 4.78 -2.74 -2.19
C LEU A 114 5.86 -2.67 -3.29
N ALA A 115 7.12 -2.54 -2.89
CA ALA A 115 8.28 -2.48 -3.78
C ALA A 115 9.49 -3.23 -3.15
N ALA A 116 10.70 -3.03 -3.69
CA ALA A 116 11.93 -3.68 -3.21
C ALA A 116 11.90 -5.22 -3.21
N PHE A 117 11.34 -5.81 -4.28
CA PHE A 117 11.22 -7.27 -4.52
C PHE A 117 12.56 -8.02 -4.68
N GLN A 118 13.72 -7.38 -4.44
CA GLN A 118 15.05 -7.99 -4.58
C GLN A 118 15.29 -9.18 -3.63
N ASN A 119 14.61 -9.22 -2.49
CA ASN A 119 14.60 -10.32 -1.52
C ASN A 119 13.41 -11.27 -1.70
N SER A 120 12.50 -10.98 -2.65
CA SER A 120 11.32 -11.79 -2.88
C SER A 120 11.72 -13.15 -3.46
N GLY A 121 11.06 -14.20 -2.98
CA GLY A 121 11.42 -15.57 -3.31
C GLY A 121 10.21 -16.49 -3.35
N SER A 122 10.30 -17.52 -4.18
CA SER A 122 9.42 -18.69 -4.06
C SER A 122 10.17 -19.80 -3.34
N LEU A 123 9.48 -20.51 -2.44
CA LEU A 123 9.97 -21.72 -1.78
C LEU A 123 10.62 -22.70 -2.77
N ARG A 124 10.06 -22.82 -3.98
CA ARG A 124 10.59 -23.68 -5.06
C ARG A 124 11.93 -23.20 -5.60
N SER A 125 12.13 -21.89 -5.75
CA SER A 125 13.35 -21.32 -6.32
C SER A 125 14.53 -21.46 -5.36
N LEU A 126 14.31 -21.27 -4.05
CA LEU A 126 15.36 -21.43 -3.04
C LEU A 126 15.76 -22.91 -2.87
N ALA A 127 14.79 -23.83 -2.84
CA ALA A 127 15.05 -25.26 -2.77
C ALA A 127 15.92 -25.76 -3.96
N LEU A 128 15.63 -25.27 -5.18
CA LEU A 128 16.42 -25.58 -6.37
C LEU A 128 17.81 -24.92 -6.37
N PHE A 129 17.91 -23.65 -5.94
CA PHE A 129 19.17 -22.91 -5.98
C PHE A 129 20.22 -23.46 -5.02
N PHE A 130 19.80 -23.91 -3.82
CA PHE A 130 20.71 -24.46 -2.84
C PHE A 130 20.99 -25.97 -3.00
N ASN A 131 20.27 -26.67 -3.91
CA ASN A 131 20.43 -28.11 -4.16
C ASN A 131 20.39 -28.96 -2.87
N LEU A 132 19.60 -28.50 -1.88
CA LEU A 132 19.71 -28.93 -0.48
C LEU A 132 18.91 -30.22 -0.22
N LEU A 133 19.59 -31.22 0.33
CA LEU A 133 19.01 -32.43 0.92
C LEU A 133 18.42 -32.08 2.31
N VAL A 134 17.47 -31.15 2.31
CA VAL A 134 16.82 -30.58 3.49
C VAL A 134 15.37 -31.04 3.49
N SER A 135 14.90 -31.59 4.61
CA SER A 135 13.55 -32.12 4.71
C SER A 135 12.51 -31.03 4.45
N SER A 136 11.32 -31.41 3.96
CA SER A 136 10.24 -30.45 3.64
C SER A 136 9.93 -29.50 4.81
N LEU A 137 10.04 -30.02 6.04
CA LEU A 137 9.86 -29.31 7.30
C LEU A 137 10.84 -28.15 7.53
N MET A 138 11.98 -28.07 6.85
CA MET A 138 12.90 -26.91 6.93
C MET A 138 12.70 -25.93 5.77
N VAL A 139 12.26 -26.41 4.59
CA VAL A 139 11.99 -25.55 3.43
C VAL A 139 10.85 -24.57 3.72
N GLU A 140 9.84 -25.00 4.48
CA GLU A 140 8.71 -24.15 4.93
C GLU A 140 9.13 -22.90 5.75
N TRP A 141 10.32 -22.88 6.36
CA TRP A 141 10.78 -21.73 7.16
C TRP A 141 11.50 -20.66 6.35
N LEU A 142 11.93 -20.97 5.12
CA LEU A 142 12.85 -20.11 4.34
C LEU A 142 12.16 -19.02 3.51
N SER A 143 10.85 -19.14 3.23
CA SER A 143 10.05 -18.10 2.56
C SER A 143 8.56 -18.41 2.73
N SER A 144 8.01 -18.20 3.93
CA SER A 144 6.58 -18.43 4.18
C SER A 144 5.78 -17.12 4.22
N PRO A 145 4.51 -17.15 3.79
CA PRO A 145 3.52 -16.09 4.04
C PRO A 145 3.54 -15.50 5.46
N GLN A 146 3.84 -16.32 6.47
CA GLN A 146 3.90 -15.87 7.85
C GLN A 146 5.07 -14.93 8.15
N VAL A 147 6.19 -15.00 7.42
CA VAL A 147 7.31 -14.06 7.57
C VAL A 147 6.84 -12.65 7.19
N ASP A 148 6.17 -12.51 6.04
CA ASP A 148 5.61 -11.23 5.59
C ASP A 148 4.57 -10.68 6.59
N LEU A 149 3.72 -11.54 7.17
CA LEU A 149 2.74 -11.13 8.18
C LEU A 149 3.41 -10.69 9.50
N ASN A 150 4.44 -11.40 9.96
CA ASN A 150 5.19 -11.05 11.18
C ASN A 150 5.95 -9.72 11.01
N ASP A 151 6.54 -9.48 9.83
CA ASP A 151 7.19 -8.19 9.54
C ASP A 151 6.17 -7.06 9.38
N LEU A 152 4.99 -7.33 8.79
CA LEU A 152 3.89 -6.35 8.75
C LEU A 152 3.41 -6.00 10.17
N ALA A 153 3.37 -6.96 11.09
CA ALA A 153 3.11 -6.68 12.51
C ALA A 153 4.17 -5.74 13.11
N SER A 154 5.45 -5.96 12.76
CA SER A 154 6.56 -5.12 13.21
C SER A 154 6.43 -3.68 12.69
N VAL A 155 6.03 -3.49 11.42
CA VAL A 155 5.71 -2.17 10.85
C VAL A 155 4.56 -1.50 11.60
N VAL A 156 3.46 -2.22 11.86
CA VAL A 156 2.34 -1.69 12.66
C VAL A 156 2.81 -1.22 14.04
N LEU A 157 3.66 -1.99 14.71
CA LEU A 157 4.21 -1.60 16.02
C LEU A 157 5.04 -0.32 15.96
N GLN A 158 5.89 -0.19 14.94
CA GLN A 158 6.74 0.99 14.71
C GLN A 158 5.89 2.26 14.51
N ILE A 159 4.85 2.19 13.67
CA ILE A 159 3.97 3.34 13.36
C ILE A 159 3.35 3.96 14.61
N PHE A 160 2.80 3.14 15.52
CA PHE A 160 2.15 3.64 16.73
C PHE A 160 3.12 3.94 17.88
N THR A 161 4.33 3.37 17.86
CA THR A 161 5.28 3.52 18.97
C THR A 161 6.34 4.61 18.73
N LYS A 162 6.58 5.00 17.46
CA LYS A 162 7.60 5.98 17.03
C LYS A 162 8.99 5.75 17.62
N ASN A 163 9.40 4.48 17.74
CA ASN A 163 10.61 4.07 18.43
C ASN A 163 11.33 3.00 17.59
N ASP A 164 12.55 3.27 17.14
CA ASP A 164 13.29 2.38 16.22
C ASP A 164 13.74 1.06 16.89
N SER A 165 14.03 1.11 18.20
CA SER A 165 14.40 -0.07 18.99
C SER A 165 13.16 -0.73 19.60
N LEU A 166 12.74 -1.86 19.03
CA LEU A 166 11.59 -2.64 19.51
C LEU A 166 11.94 -4.11 19.74
N ASP A 167 12.12 -4.46 21.01
CA ASP A 167 11.93 -5.83 21.48
C ASP A 167 10.43 -6.17 21.43
N ILE A 168 10.05 -6.96 20.42
CA ILE A 168 8.66 -7.38 20.11
C ILE A 168 8.04 -8.13 21.31
N SER A 169 8.86 -8.67 22.21
CA SER A 169 8.46 -9.39 23.41
C SER A 169 8.01 -8.50 24.60
N SER A 170 8.17 -7.18 24.52
CA SER A 170 7.86 -6.29 25.64
C SER A 170 6.36 -5.95 25.75
N PRO A 171 5.67 -6.30 26.85
CA PRO A 171 4.22 -6.04 26.99
C PRO A 171 3.88 -4.55 27.10
N SER A 172 4.86 -3.70 27.43
CA SER A 172 4.73 -2.25 27.45
C SER A 172 4.47 -1.65 26.06
N ALA A 173 5.01 -2.23 24.98
CA ALA A 173 4.82 -1.73 23.62
C ALA A 173 3.34 -1.81 23.17
N LEU A 174 2.61 -2.84 23.62
CA LEU A 174 1.18 -3.03 23.30
C LEU A 174 0.26 -1.93 23.89
N SER A 175 0.71 -1.22 24.93
CA SER A 175 -0.08 -0.17 25.58
C SER A 175 -0.26 1.09 24.71
N LYS A 176 0.65 1.33 23.76
CA LYS A 176 0.63 2.48 22.84
C LYS A 176 -0.19 2.23 21.56
N ILE A 177 -0.45 0.96 21.22
CA ILE A 177 -1.24 0.60 20.04
C ILE A 177 -2.74 0.79 20.34
N PRO A 178 -3.53 1.42 19.45
CA PRO A 178 -4.98 1.47 19.56
C PRO A 178 -5.63 0.09 19.76
N LYS A 179 -6.54 -0.01 20.75
CA LYS A 179 -7.20 -1.28 21.12
C LYS A 179 -7.92 -1.96 19.95
N ARG A 180 -8.38 -1.19 18.95
CA ARG A 180 -9.02 -1.70 17.72
C ARG A 180 -8.09 -2.53 16.84
N ILE A 181 -6.78 -2.30 16.91
CA ILE A 181 -5.76 -2.99 16.11
C ILE A 181 -5.29 -4.27 16.80
N HIS A 182 -5.45 -4.39 18.12
CA HIS A 182 -4.98 -5.54 18.91
C HIS A 182 -5.42 -6.91 18.37
N PRO A 183 -6.65 -7.12 17.85
CA PRO A 183 -7.03 -8.40 17.24
C PRO A 183 -6.21 -8.71 15.98
N LEU A 184 -6.11 -7.76 15.05
CA LEU A 184 -5.29 -7.89 13.83
C LEU A 184 -3.81 -8.11 14.18
N TYR A 185 -3.24 -7.32 15.09
CA TYR A 185 -1.86 -7.46 15.52
C TYR A 185 -1.56 -8.86 16.08
N LYS A 186 -2.46 -9.42 16.90
CA LYS A 186 -2.34 -10.80 17.41
C LYS A 186 -2.43 -11.86 16.31
N ARG A 187 -3.21 -11.63 15.24
CA ARG A 187 -3.24 -12.49 14.05
C ARG A 187 -1.93 -12.40 13.25
N LEU A 188 -1.42 -11.19 13.03
CA LEU A 188 -0.17 -10.97 12.29
C LEU A 188 1.04 -11.62 12.99
N CYS A 189 1.11 -11.57 14.33
CA CYS A 189 2.15 -12.20 15.14
C CYS A 189 1.97 -13.72 15.38
N ALA A 190 1.07 -14.41 14.66
CA ALA A 190 0.82 -15.82 14.88
C ALA A 190 2.04 -16.71 14.49
N LYS A 191 2.21 -17.84 15.16
CA LYS A 191 3.26 -18.82 14.83
C LYS A 191 2.86 -19.62 13.58
N LEU A 192 3.84 -20.05 12.77
CA LEU A 192 3.67 -20.71 11.45
C LEU A 192 2.65 -21.87 11.35
N ARG A 193 2.23 -22.47 12.47
CA ARG A 193 1.23 -23.56 12.49
C ARG A 193 -0.23 -23.10 12.57
N ALA A 194 -0.49 -21.82 12.81
CA ALA A 194 -1.83 -21.24 12.71
C ALA A 194 -2.12 -20.90 11.25
N VAL A 195 -2.50 -21.91 10.46
CA VAL A 195 -2.75 -21.79 9.01
C VAL A 195 -4.03 -20.98 8.76
N MET A 196 -3.90 -19.66 8.80
CA MET A 196 -4.93 -18.70 8.43
C MET A 196 -4.39 -17.91 7.24
N THR A 197 -5.11 -17.90 6.12
CA THR A 197 -4.62 -17.23 4.91
C THR A 197 -4.73 -15.72 5.04
N VAL A 198 -3.96 -14.98 4.24
CA VAL A 198 -4.10 -13.50 4.16
C VAL A 198 -5.52 -13.09 3.76
N GLY A 199 -6.21 -13.92 2.96
CA GLY A 199 -7.61 -13.74 2.61
C GLY A 199 -8.54 -13.81 3.82
N ASP A 200 -8.32 -14.77 4.72
CA ASP A 200 -9.10 -14.91 5.95
C ASP A 200 -8.87 -13.71 6.90
N ILE A 201 -7.62 -13.23 6.99
CA ILE A 201 -7.27 -12.07 7.83
C ILE A 201 -7.96 -10.80 7.29
N LEU A 202 -7.96 -10.60 5.98
CA LEU A 202 -8.71 -9.51 5.32
C LEU A 202 -10.21 -9.59 5.60
N ASN A 203 -10.79 -10.79 5.50
CA ASN A 203 -12.21 -11.02 5.77
C ASN A 203 -12.57 -10.69 7.23
N GLU A 204 -11.79 -11.15 8.21
CA GLU A 204 -11.97 -10.77 9.63
C GLU A 204 -11.84 -9.24 9.83
N CYS A 205 -10.86 -8.60 9.18
CA CYS A 205 -10.61 -7.17 9.35
C CYS A 205 -11.68 -6.27 8.70
N ARG A 206 -12.42 -6.78 7.72
CA ARG A 206 -13.51 -6.09 7.03
C ARG A 206 -14.90 -6.50 7.53
N ALA A 207 -14.99 -7.50 8.41
CA ALA A 207 -16.22 -7.86 9.13
C ALA A 207 -16.63 -6.77 10.14
N ASN A 208 -17.83 -6.91 10.72
CA ASN A 208 -18.38 -5.96 11.70
C ASN A 208 -17.47 -5.85 12.93
N GLY A 209 -17.02 -4.63 13.25
CA GLY A 209 -16.08 -4.36 14.34
C GLY A 209 -14.60 -4.59 13.99
N GLY A 210 -14.29 -5.07 12.78
CA GLY A 210 -12.91 -5.20 12.29
C GLY A 210 -12.24 -3.84 12.06
N PHE A 211 -10.92 -3.78 12.23
CA PHE A 211 -10.16 -2.52 12.16
C PHE A 211 -10.30 -1.78 10.82
N MET A 212 -10.37 -2.53 9.72
CA MET A 212 -10.49 -1.98 8.36
C MET A 212 -11.95 -1.67 8.00
N LYS A 213 -12.93 -2.02 8.84
CA LYS A 213 -14.35 -1.74 8.59
C LYS A 213 -14.75 -0.37 9.15
N ASN A 214 -14.43 0.67 8.39
CA ASN A 214 -14.72 2.06 8.75
C ASN A 214 -15.12 2.91 7.52
N LYS A 215 -15.68 4.09 7.77
CA LYS A 215 -16.20 5.00 6.73
C LYS A 215 -15.15 5.46 5.71
N PHE A 216 -13.90 5.60 6.14
CA PHE A 216 -12.79 6.07 5.30
C PHE A 216 -12.44 5.01 4.26
N VAL A 217 -12.18 3.78 4.71
CA VAL A 217 -11.94 2.62 3.82
C VAL A 217 -13.16 2.35 2.92
N ASP A 218 -14.37 2.39 3.47
CA ASP A 218 -15.60 2.18 2.69
C ASP A 218 -15.80 3.26 1.58
N THR A 219 -15.37 4.49 1.84
CA THR A 219 -15.43 5.59 0.85
C THR A 219 -14.37 5.42 -0.23
N LEU A 220 -13.14 5.05 0.13
CA LEU A 220 -12.05 4.85 -0.84
C LEU A 220 -12.32 3.63 -1.75
N LEU A 221 -12.84 2.53 -1.19
CA LEU A 221 -13.29 1.38 -2.00
C LEU A 221 -14.39 1.75 -3.00
N PHE A 222 -15.35 2.59 -2.58
CA PHE A 222 -16.39 3.07 -3.49
C PHE A 222 -15.82 3.95 -4.62
N LEU A 223 -14.78 4.75 -4.35
CA LEU A 223 -14.11 5.58 -5.36
C LEU A 223 -13.29 4.74 -6.36
N ASP A 224 -12.61 3.70 -5.87
CA ASP A 224 -11.84 2.78 -6.70
C ASP A 224 -12.78 1.98 -7.64
N GLU A 225 -13.93 1.52 -7.15
CA GLU A 225 -14.94 0.79 -7.94
C GLU A 225 -15.99 1.69 -8.63
N PHE A 226 -15.86 3.02 -8.55
CA PHE A 226 -16.93 3.99 -8.87
C PHE A 226 -17.60 3.79 -10.24
N GLN A 227 -16.81 3.46 -11.27
CA GLN A 227 -17.31 3.27 -12.64
C GLN A 227 -18.23 2.06 -12.80
N LEU A 228 -18.14 1.08 -11.89
CA LEU A 228 -18.95 -0.14 -11.87
C LEU A 228 -20.25 0.02 -11.05
N ARG A 229 -20.49 1.20 -10.46
CA ARG A 229 -21.61 1.49 -9.57
C ARG A 229 -22.83 2.00 -10.33
N GLU A 230 -24.02 1.77 -9.76
CA GLU A 230 -25.26 2.28 -10.33
C GLU A 230 -25.52 3.74 -9.96
N ALA A 231 -26.25 4.48 -10.80
CA ALA A 231 -26.61 5.88 -10.57
C ALA A 231 -27.21 6.21 -9.18
N PRO A 232 -28.17 5.45 -8.61
CA PRO A 232 -28.69 5.72 -7.27
C PRO A 232 -27.64 5.52 -6.16
N GLU A 233 -26.70 4.59 -6.33
CA GLU A 233 -25.58 4.39 -5.40
C GLU A 233 -24.63 5.59 -5.43
N LYS A 234 -24.30 6.10 -6.63
CA LYS A 234 -23.44 7.28 -6.84
C LYS A 234 -24.02 8.53 -6.19
N GLN A 235 -25.31 8.81 -6.38
CA GLN A 235 -25.99 9.94 -5.73
C GLN A 235 -25.94 9.81 -4.20
N SER A 236 -26.29 8.64 -3.68
CA SER A 236 -26.23 8.32 -2.24
C SER A 236 -24.79 8.38 -1.69
N PHE A 237 -23.79 8.14 -2.52
CA PHE A 237 -22.38 8.29 -2.17
C PHE A 237 -21.99 9.77 -2.02
N PHE A 238 -22.30 10.66 -2.97
CA PHE A 238 -21.89 12.08 -2.86
C PHE A 238 -22.50 12.78 -1.64
N VAL A 239 -23.74 12.45 -1.27
CA VAL A 239 -24.38 12.94 -0.04
C VAL A 239 -23.60 12.47 1.21
N ARG A 240 -23.19 11.20 1.26
CA ARG A 240 -22.37 10.65 2.37
C ARG A 240 -20.95 11.20 2.38
N LEU A 241 -20.34 11.40 1.21
CA LEU A 241 -18.99 11.94 1.04
C LEU A 241 -18.89 13.31 1.68
N ASN A 242 -19.84 14.21 1.39
CA ASN A 242 -19.89 15.57 1.94
C ASN A 242 -19.81 15.64 3.49
N THR A 243 -20.41 14.65 4.16
CA THR A 243 -20.40 14.51 5.63
C THR A 243 -19.13 13.82 6.16
N ASN A 244 -18.43 13.10 5.31
CA ASN A 244 -17.22 12.34 5.65
C ASN A 244 -15.91 13.05 5.24
N LEU A 245 -15.95 14.19 4.52
CA LEU A 245 -14.75 14.87 4.00
C LEU A 245 -13.72 15.20 5.09
N GLU A 246 -14.17 15.58 6.29
CA GLU A 246 -13.30 15.90 7.45
C GLU A 246 -12.51 14.69 7.98
N LEU A 247 -12.85 13.47 7.57
CA LEU A 247 -12.09 12.26 7.90
C LEU A 247 -10.80 12.13 7.06
N PHE A 248 -10.69 12.87 5.95
CA PHE A 248 -9.59 12.73 5.01
C PHE A 248 -8.45 13.71 5.30
N PRO A 249 -7.20 13.22 5.36
CA PRO A 249 -6.01 14.07 5.24
C PRO A 249 -6.03 14.89 3.95
N GLU A 250 -5.42 16.08 3.99
CA GLU A 250 -5.43 17.06 2.89
C GLU A 250 -4.82 16.50 1.60
N ASP A 251 -3.76 15.70 1.70
CA ASP A 251 -3.09 15.05 0.57
C ASP A 251 -3.99 14.03 -0.13
N ILE A 252 -4.72 13.19 0.63
CA ILE A 252 -5.69 12.24 0.06
C ILE A 252 -6.90 12.98 -0.54
N ALA A 253 -7.32 14.06 0.11
CA ALA A 253 -8.42 14.90 -0.35
C ALA A 253 -8.08 15.64 -1.66
N ARG A 254 -6.90 16.28 -1.75
CA ARG A 254 -6.37 17.01 -2.93
C ARG A 254 -5.97 16.06 -4.05
N ASN A 255 -5.23 14.99 -3.76
CA ASN A 255 -4.57 14.15 -4.77
C ASN A 255 -5.30 12.84 -5.13
N LYS A 256 -6.37 12.47 -4.42
CA LYS A 256 -7.17 11.25 -4.73
C LYS A 256 -8.65 11.55 -4.94
N ILE A 257 -9.29 12.25 -3.99
CA ILE A 257 -10.73 12.48 -4.04
C ILE A 257 -11.07 13.55 -5.08
N LEU A 258 -10.49 14.75 -4.97
CA LEU A 258 -10.81 15.88 -5.84
C LEU A 258 -10.63 15.58 -7.35
N PRO A 259 -9.54 14.94 -7.84
CA PRO A 259 -9.38 14.66 -9.27
C PRO A 259 -10.42 13.66 -9.78
N LYS A 260 -10.83 12.70 -8.93
CA LYS A 260 -11.92 11.77 -9.25
C LYS A 260 -13.28 12.49 -9.30
N LEU A 261 -13.49 13.51 -8.45
CA LEU A 261 -14.71 14.32 -8.50
C LEU A 261 -14.78 15.17 -9.77
N ILE A 262 -13.70 15.88 -10.11
CA ILE A 262 -13.60 16.69 -11.33
C ILE A 262 -13.88 15.83 -12.56
N HIS A 263 -13.16 14.72 -12.72
CA HIS A 263 -13.38 13.78 -13.82
C HIS A 263 -14.85 13.29 -13.86
N THR A 264 -15.47 12.94 -12.73
CA THR A 264 -16.87 12.47 -12.74
C THR A 264 -17.86 13.60 -13.10
N TYR A 265 -17.57 14.84 -12.73
CA TYR A 265 -18.34 16.02 -13.11
C TYR A 265 -18.24 16.31 -14.61
N GLU A 266 -17.02 16.30 -15.17
CA GLU A 266 -16.75 16.53 -16.60
C GLU A 266 -17.52 15.56 -17.52
N TYR A 267 -17.64 14.29 -17.14
CA TYR A 267 -18.39 13.28 -17.89
C TYR A 267 -19.87 13.17 -17.49
N GLY A 268 -20.39 14.06 -16.63
CA GLY A 268 -21.83 14.18 -16.32
C GLY A 268 -22.44 13.08 -15.43
N ASP A 269 -21.63 12.14 -14.93
CA ASP A 269 -22.06 10.92 -14.21
C ASP A 269 -22.39 11.16 -12.71
N ALA A 270 -22.33 12.41 -12.26
CA ALA A 270 -22.40 12.76 -10.83
C ALA A 270 -23.69 13.45 -10.36
N GLY A 271 -24.37 14.20 -11.23
CA GLY A 271 -25.46 15.10 -10.86
C GLY A 271 -25.05 16.24 -9.91
N ALA A 272 -26.02 17.02 -9.41
CA ALA A 272 -25.74 18.23 -8.62
C ALA A 272 -25.09 17.99 -7.25
N HIS A 273 -25.22 16.79 -6.68
CA HIS A 273 -24.74 16.47 -5.32
C HIS A 273 -23.20 16.50 -5.19
N ILE A 274 -22.46 16.46 -6.30
CA ILE A 274 -20.99 16.52 -6.30
C ILE A 274 -20.43 17.93 -6.07
N LEU A 275 -21.21 18.97 -6.41
CA LEU A 275 -20.75 20.35 -6.41
C LEU A 275 -20.31 20.81 -5.03
N LEU A 276 -21.06 20.45 -3.98
CA LEU A 276 -20.74 20.85 -2.61
C LEU A 276 -19.45 20.17 -2.07
N PRO A 277 -19.25 18.85 -2.22
CA PRO A 277 -17.94 18.23 -2.01
C PRO A 277 -16.81 18.88 -2.81
N MET A 278 -17.02 19.12 -4.11
CA MET A 278 -16.02 19.69 -5.01
C MET A 278 -15.60 21.10 -4.56
N PHE A 279 -16.54 21.99 -4.24
CA PHE A 279 -16.22 23.34 -3.73
C PHE A 279 -15.58 23.35 -2.35
N LYS A 280 -15.88 22.36 -1.48
CA LYS A 280 -15.17 22.20 -0.20
C LYS A 280 -13.70 21.82 -0.43
N LEU A 281 -13.46 20.89 -1.35
CA LEU A 281 -12.12 20.40 -1.67
C LEU A 281 -11.30 21.38 -2.52
N GLY A 282 -11.93 22.17 -3.38
CA GLY A 282 -11.25 23.23 -4.15
C GLY A 282 -10.61 24.31 -3.28
N LYS A 283 -11.05 24.49 -2.02
CA LYS A 283 -10.36 25.35 -1.04
C LYS A 283 -9.00 24.82 -0.57
N LEU A 284 -8.68 23.57 -0.90
CA LEU A 284 -7.37 22.98 -0.62
C LEU A 284 -6.38 23.21 -1.77
N LEU A 285 -6.80 23.78 -2.90
CA LEU A 285 -5.92 24.16 -4.01
C LEU A 285 -5.31 25.55 -3.77
N ASP A 286 -4.14 25.78 -4.35
CA ASP A 286 -3.48 27.08 -4.38
C ASP A 286 -4.07 27.95 -5.52
N GLU A 287 -3.82 29.27 -5.56
CA GLU A 287 -4.48 30.17 -6.54
C GLU A 287 -4.19 29.84 -8.02
N ASP A 288 -3.13 29.08 -8.28
CA ASP A 288 -2.68 28.64 -9.61
C ASP A 288 -3.11 27.19 -9.98
N GLU A 289 -3.84 26.47 -9.11
CA GLU A 289 -4.27 25.06 -9.29
C GLU A 289 -5.80 24.87 -9.48
#